data_AF-A0A851SZT2-F1
#
_entry.id   AF-A0A851SZT2-F1
#
_cell.length_a   1.000
_cell.length_b   1.000
_cell.length_c   1.000
_cell.angle_alpha   90.00
_cell.angle_beta   90.00
_cell.angle_gamma   90.00
#
_symmetry.space_group_name_H-M   'P 1'
#
loop_
_entity.id
_entity.type
_entity.pdbx_description
1 polymer ?
#
loop_
_entity_poly.entity_id
_entity_poly.type
_entity_poly.pdbx_seq_one_letter_code
_entity_poly.pdbx_strand_id
1 'polypeptide(L)'
;RYWLDLTSSDILWNTSDTGWAKSAWSSIFSPWIQGACVFAHRMPSFSPSLVFESLSKYPITVFCAAPTAYRMFVQQKQLSSYKFRSLRHCVSAGEPINPEVMREWKEHTGLDIYEGYGQTETVLVCGNFKGMKIKAGSMGKPCPGYDVKIIDENSNILPPGKEGDIAIRVKPTKPFCLFTCYT
;
A
#
# COMPACT_ATOMS: atom_id res chain seq x y z
N ARG A 1 1.59 -2.02 14.80
CA ARG A 1 0.81 -2.79 13.81
C ARG A 1 1.45 -2.64 12.43
N TYR A 2 1.32 -3.62 11.55
CA TYR A 2 1.92 -3.61 10.21
C TYR A 2 1.20 -2.62 9.26
N TRP A 3 1.73 -2.43 8.06
CA TRP A 3 1.26 -1.39 7.12
C TRP A 3 -0.21 -1.53 6.68
N LEU A 4 -0.68 -2.75 6.45
CA LEU A 4 -2.10 -3.02 6.15
C LEU A 4 -3.02 -2.86 7.36
N ASP A 5 -2.47 -2.73 8.57
CA ASP A 5 -3.19 -2.55 9.84
C ASP A 5 -4.30 -3.60 10.09
N LEU A 6 -4.13 -4.83 9.63
CA LEU A 6 -5.16 -5.87 9.69
C LEU A 6 -5.29 -6.49 11.09
N THR A 7 -6.48 -7.03 11.34
CA THR A 7 -6.87 -7.89 12.45
C THR A 7 -7.70 -9.06 11.92
N SER A 8 -7.96 -10.06 12.74
CA SER A 8 -8.78 -11.23 12.35
C SER A 8 -10.24 -10.90 12.03
N SER A 9 -10.71 -9.70 12.35
CA SER A 9 -12.06 -9.22 12.04
C SER A 9 -12.12 -8.41 10.74
N ASP A 10 -10.98 -8.19 10.07
CA ASP A 10 -10.94 -7.37 8.86
C ASP A 10 -11.22 -8.15 7.59
N ILE A 11 -11.75 -7.42 6.62
CA ILE A 11 -11.92 -7.86 5.23
C ILE A 11 -11.09 -6.93 4.36
N LEU A 12 -10.01 -7.48 3.78
CA LEU A 12 -9.13 -6.77 2.87
C LEU A 12 -9.57 -6.99 1.43
N TRP A 13 -9.74 -5.91 0.68
CA TRP A 13 -9.82 -5.95 -0.77
C TRP A 13 -8.58 -5.31 -1.41
N ASN A 14 -7.80 -6.13 -2.11
CA ASN A 14 -6.68 -5.69 -2.95
C ASN A 14 -7.08 -5.83 -4.43
N THR A 15 -7.03 -4.74 -5.20
CA THR A 15 -7.46 -4.73 -6.62
C THR A 15 -6.36 -5.13 -7.60
N SER A 16 -5.30 -5.80 -7.13
CA SER A 16 -4.20 -6.26 -7.97
C SER A 16 -4.65 -7.39 -8.90
N ASP A 17 -4.18 -7.38 -10.13
CA ASP A 17 -4.20 -8.57 -10.97
C ASP A 17 -3.33 -9.69 -10.34
N THR A 18 -3.72 -10.94 -10.56
CA THR A 18 -3.11 -12.12 -9.92
C THR A 18 -1.70 -12.43 -10.40
N GLY A 19 -1.29 -11.92 -11.58
CA GLY A 19 0.06 -12.09 -12.12
C GLY A 19 1.13 -11.21 -11.45
N TRP A 20 0.73 -10.22 -10.66
CA TRP A 20 1.66 -9.34 -9.95
C TRP A 20 2.02 -9.88 -8.56
N ALA A 21 3.26 -9.65 -8.14
CA ALA A 21 3.74 -9.99 -6.80
C ALA A 21 2.87 -9.37 -5.67
N LYS A 22 2.27 -8.20 -5.95
CA LYS A 22 1.31 -7.54 -5.06
C LYS A 22 0.13 -8.42 -4.67
N SER A 23 -0.36 -9.29 -5.57
CA SER A 23 -1.41 -10.27 -5.28
C SER A 23 -0.95 -11.26 -4.20
N ALA A 24 0.24 -11.85 -4.35
CA ALA A 24 0.77 -12.77 -3.35
C ALA A 24 0.90 -12.10 -1.98
N TRP A 25 1.46 -10.89 -1.92
CA TRP A 25 1.68 -10.22 -0.63
C TRP A 25 0.40 -9.73 0.02
N SER A 26 -0.49 -9.07 -0.73
CA SER A 26 -1.65 -8.34 -0.18
C SER A 26 -2.99 -9.05 -0.41
N SER A 27 -3.07 -10.10 -1.21
CA SER A 27 -4.29 -10.92 -1.37
C SER A 27 -4.16 -12.33 -0.79
N ILE A 28 -2.97 -12.77 -0.38
CA ILE A 28 -2.75 -14.13 0.15
C ILE A 28 -1.99 -14.08 1.49
N PHE A 29 -0.68 -13.82 1.47
CA PHE A 29 0.18 -14.04 2.64
C PHE A 29 -0.12 -13.08 3.80
N SER A 30 -0.09 -11.77 3.57
CA SER A 30 -0.29 -10.79 4.66
C SER A 30 -1.65 -10.90 5.36
N PRO A 31 -2.79 -11.03 4.66
CA PRO A 31 -4.08 -11.15 5.34
C PRO A 31 -4.23 -12.47 6.11
N TRP A 32 -3.88 -13.62 5.51
CA TRP A 32 -4.12 -14.91 6.14
C TRP A 32 -3.20 -15.19 7.34
N ILE A 33 -1.95 -14.71 7.32
CA ILE A 33 -1.07 -14.79 8.51
C ILE A 33 -1.63 -13.96 9.68
N GLN A 34 -2.43 -12.93 9.41
CA GLN A 34 -3.12 -12.10 10.42
C GLN A 34 -4.55 -12.56 10.71
N GLY A 35 -5.00 -13.69 10.13
CA GLY A 35 -6.34 -14.23 10.29
C GLY A 35 -7.46 -13.40 9.63
N ALA A 36 -7.12 -12.46 8.75
CA ALA A 36 -8.08 -11.60 8.07
C ALA A 36 -8.70 -12.29 6.84
N CYS A 37 -9.91 -11.85 6.48
CA CYS A 37 -10.61 -12.29 5.28
C CYS A 37 -10.10 -11.52 4.04
N VAL A 38 -10.10 -12.20 2.88
CA VAL A 38 -9.75 -11.59 1.59
C VAL A 38 -11.00 -11.52 0.73
N PHE A 39 -11.34 -10.32 0.30
CA PHE A 39 -12.39 -10.07 -0.68
C PHE A 39 -11.79 -10.08 -2.08
N ALA A 40 -12.38 -10.87 -2.98
CA ALA A 40 -12.02 -10.94 -4.39
C ALA A 40 -13.25 -10.59 -5.24
N HIS A 41 -13.07 -9.73 -6.22
CA HIS A 41 -14.11 -9.34 -7.16
C HIS A 41 -13.62 -9.58 -8.59
N ARG A 42 -14.35 -10.40 -9.35
CA ARG A 42 -14.05 -10.56 -10.78
C ARG A 42 -14.45 -9.28 -11.51
N MET A 43 -13.45 -8.53 -11.96
CA MET A 43 -13.63 -7.26 -12.65
C MET A 43 -12.81 -7.30 -13.95
N PRO A 44 -13.39 -7.80 -15.07
CA PRO A 44 -12.67 -7.98 -16.34
C PRO A 44 -12.09 -6.70 -16.92
N SER A 45 -12.76 -5.57 -16.68
CA SER A 45 -12.27 -4.23 -16.96
C SER A 45 -12.42 -3.36 -15.71
N PHE A 46 -11.42 -2.56 -15.42
CA PHE A 46 -11.43 -1.71 -14.23
C PHE A 46 -12.56 -0.67 -14.31
N SER A 47 -13.39 -0.61 -13.26
CA SER A 47 -14.52 0.31 -13.17
C SER A 47 -14.60 0.96 -11.79
N PRO A 48 -14.37 2.29 -11.69
CA PRO A 48 -14.56 3.05 -10.46
C PRO A 48 -15.93 2.84 -9.81
N SER A 49 -17.01 2.84 -10.60
CA SER A 49 -18.37 2.66 -10.07
C SER A 49 -18.56 1.29 -9.43
N LEU A 50 -18.05 0.22 -10.05
CA LEU A 50 -18.11 -1.13 -9.45
C LEU A 50 -17.30 -1.22 -8.15
N VAL A 51 -16.18 -0.50 -8.05
CA VAL A 51 -15.40 -0.41 -6.81
C VAL A 51 -16.22 0.27 -5.72
N PHE A 52 -16.86 1.42 -6.03
CA PHE A 52 -17.66 2.14 -5.04
C PHE A 52 -18.88 1.35 -4.58
N GLU A 53 -19.60 0.73 -5.52
CA GLU A 53 -20.73 -0.16 -5.22
C GLU A 53 -20.29 -1.31 -4.31
N SER A 54 -19.15 -1.94 -4.61
CA SER A 54 -18.61 -3.03 -3.80
C SER A 54 -18.22 -2.58 -2.39
N LEU A 55 -17.53 -1.45 -2.26
CA LEU A 55 -17.14 -0.86 -0.96
C LEU A 55 -18.35 -0.40 -0.13
N SER A 56 -19.46 -0.03 -0.78
CA SER A 56 -20.70 0.33 -0.10
C SER A 56 -21.57 -0.88 0.25
N LYS A 57 -21.56 -1.93 -0.56
CA LYS A 57 -22.39 -3.13 -0.38
C LYS A 57 -21.80 -4.14 0.59
N TYR A 58 -20.49 -4.38 0.49
CA TYR A 58 -19.80 -5.40 1.29
C TYR A 58 -19.07 -4.77 2.48
N PRO A 59 -18.91 -5.49 3.59
CA PRO A 59 -18.26 -4.97 4.79
C PRO A 59 -16.72 -4.94 4.67
N ILE A 60 -16.20 -4.40 3.57
CA ILE A 60 -14.75 -4.27 3.31
C ILE A 60 -14.19 -3.22 4.26
N THR A 61 -13.21 -3.59 5.07
CA THR A 61 -12.63 -2.71 6.10
C THR A 61 -11.29 -2.12 5.69
N VAL A 62 -10.53 -2.83 4.87
CA VAL A 62 -9.25 -2.36 4.33
C VAL A 62 -9.25 -2.45 2.82
N PHE A 63 -8.84 -1.37 2.16
CA PHE A 63 -8.79 -1.29 0.70
C PHE A 63 -7.39 -0.96 0.21
N CYS A 64 -6.92 -1.73 -0.77
CA CYS A 64 -5.60 -1.59 -1.37
C CYS A 64 -5.74 -1.46 -2.88
N ALA A 65 -5.27 -0.33 -3.43
CA ALA A 65 -5.26 -0.07 -4.86
C ALA A 65 -4.01 0.73 -5.26
N ALA A 66 -3.63 0.71 -6.54
CA ALA A 66 -2.52 1.52 -7.05
C ALA A 66 -2.90 3.02 -7.10
N PRO A 67 -1.93 3.95 -7.11
CA PRO A 67 -2.22 5.38 -7.29
C PRO A 67 -3.02 5.69 -8.56
N THR A 68 -2.80 4.95 -9.65
CA THR A 68 -3.61 5.05 -10.88
C THR A 68 -5.10 4.86 -10.60
N ALA A 69 -5.47 3.88 -9.79
CA ALA A 69 -6.87 3.64 -9.43
C ALA A 69 -7.46 4.80 -8.60
N TYR A 70 -6.72 5.29 -7.60
CA TYR A 70 -7.15 6.46 -6.81
C TYR A 70 -7.33 7.72 -7.66
N ARG A 71 -6.45 7.96 -8.65
CA ARG A 71 -6.63 9.05 -9.63
C ARG A 71 -7.96 8.91 -10.37
N MET A 72 -8.30 7.71 -10.84
CA MET A 72 -9.58 7.46 -11.50
C MET A 72 -10.77 7.64 -10.58
N PHE A 73 -10.62 7.34 -9.28
CA PHE A 73 -11.70 7.48 -8.30
C PHE A 73 -12.06 8.93 -8.01
N VAL A 74 -11.06 9.78 -7.75
CA VAL A 74 -11.31 11.19 -7.39
C VAL A 74 -11.86 12.02 -8.57
N GLN A 75 -11.66 11.54 -9.80
CA GLN A 75 -12.28 12.11 -11.01
C GLN A 75 -13.79 11.79 -11.14
N GLN A 76 -14.32 10.85 -10.35
CA GLN A 76 -15.73 10.48 -10.42
C GLN A 76 -16.61 11.46 -9.63
N LYS A 77 -17.49 12.17 -10.33
CA LYS A 77 -18.45 13.12 -9.73
C LYS A 77 -19.33 12.48 -8.66
N GLN A 78 -19.65 11.20 -8.83
CA GLN A 78 -20.49 10.43 -7.93
C GLN A 78 -19.77 9.93 -6.67
N LEU A 79 -18.45 10.10 -6.52
CA LEU A 79 -17.72 9.57 -5.35
C LEU A 79 -18.36 10.02 -4.02
N SER A 80 -18.78 11.29 -3.92
CA SER A 80 -19.43 11.84 -2.71
C SER A 80 -20.80 11.24 -2.39
N SER A 81 -21.48 10.59 -3.35
CA SER A 81 -22.79 9.97 -3.10
C SER A 81 -22.68 8.62 -2.42
N TYR A 82 -21.49 7.99 -2.44
CA TYR A 82 -21.25 6.72 -1.78
C TYR A 82 -20.88 6.91 -0.31
N LYS A 83 -21.30 5.94 0.52
CA LYS A 83 -20.88 5.83 1.92
C LYS A 83 -20.25 4.47 2.14
N PHE A 84 -18.98 4.46 2.52
CA PHE A 84 -18.21 3.24 2.77
C PHE A 84 -18.24 2.92 4.26
N ARG A 85 -19.37 2.38 4.75
CA ARG A 85 -19.67 2.27 6.19
C ARG A 85 -18.63 1.48 7.00
N SER A 86 -17.98 0.50 6.38
CA SER A 86 -17.02 -0.39 7.04
C SER A 86 -15.57 0.00 6.80
N LEU A 87 -15.32 0.81 5.76
CA LEU A 87 -13.96 1.11 5.30
C LEU A 87 -13.25 2.03 6.31
N ARG A 88 -12.10 1.58 6.81
CA ARG A 88 -11.34 2.26 7.87
C ARG A 88 -9.87 2.52 7.53
N HIS A 89 -9.35 1.86 6.51
CA HIS A 89 -7.94 1.94 6.13
C HIS A 89 -7.76 1.78 4.62
N CYS A 90 -7.13 2.75 3.98
CA CYS A 90 -6.86 2.78 2.55
C CYS A 90 -5.35 2.83 2.32
N VAL A 91 -4.80 1.87 1.58
CA VAL A 91 -3.37 1.82 1.28
C VAL A 91 -3.12 1.94 -0.21
N SER A 92 -1.92 2.40 -0.58
CA SER A 92 -1.50 2.53 -1.98
C SER A 92 -0.03 2.18 -2.16
N ALA A 93 0.31 1.48 -3.25
CA ALA A 93 1.69 1.12 -3.60
C ALA A 93 1.84 0.89 -5.10
N GLY A 94 3.09 0.92 -5.58
CA GLY A 94 3.48 0.61 -6.96
C GLY A 94 3.88 1.82 -7.79
N GLU A 95 3.39 3.00 -7.46
CA GLU A 95 3.76 4.28 -8.07
C GLU A 95 3.82 5.36 -6.96
N PRO A 96 4.49 6.50 -7.18
CA PRO A 96 4.32 7.67 -6.32
C PRO A 96 2.88 8.20 -6.40
N ILE A 97 2.26 8.46 -5.25
CA ILE A 97 0.91 9.06 -5.21
C ILE A 97 0.97 10.60 -5.21
N ASN A 98 0.16 11.22 -6.06
CA ASN A 98 0.05 12.68 -6.11
C ASN A 98 -0.65 13.20 -4.83
N PRO A 99 -0.06 14.17 -4.10
CA PRO A 99 -0.68 14.77 -2.91
C PRO A 99 -2.11 15.26 -3.12
N GLU A 100 -2.44 15.76 -4.32
CA GLU A 100 -3.78 16.24 -4.65
C GLU A 100 -4.80 15.11 -4.64
N VAL A 101 -4.44 13.94 -5.15
CA VAL A 101 -5.30 12.74 -5.13
C VAL A 101 -5.56 12.30 -3.69
N MET A 102 -4.55 12.40 -2.81
CA MET A 102 -4.72 12.09 -1.39
C MET A 102 -5.67 13.07 -0.70
N ARG A 103 -5.53 14.37 -1.02
CA ARG A 103 -6.40 15.44 -0.50
C ARG A 103 -7.84 15.23 -0.95
N GLU A 104 -8.08 15.07 -2.24
CA GLU A 104 -9.42 14.86 -2.80
C GLU A 104 -10.06 13.59 -2.24
N TRP A 105 -9.33 12.47 -2.19
CA TRP A 105 -9.84 11.23 -1.58
C TRP A 105 -10.27 11.46 -0.12
N LYS A 106 -9.44 12.16 0.66
CA LYS A 106 -9.76 12.47 2.06
C LYS A 106 -10.97 13.39 2.20
N GLU A 107 -11.12 14.38 1.34
CA GLU A 107 -12.27 15.30 1.34
C GLU A 107 -13.59 14.57 1.03
N HIS A 108 -13.56 13.64 0.07
CA HIS A 108 -14.77 12.91 -0.34
C HIS A 108 -15.13 11.77 0.62
N THR A 109 -14.13 11.10 1.20
CA THR A 109 -14.33 9.85 1.97
C THR A 109 -14.06 9.98 3.46
N GLY A 110 -13.36 11.02 3.89
CA GLY A 110 -12.86 11.19 5.26
C GLY A 110 -11.64 10.33 5.59
N LEU A 111 -11.11 9.54 4.64
CA LEU A 111 -10.04 8.57 4.88
C LEU A 111 -8.71 9.03 4.27
N ASP A 112 -7.62 8.77 4.97
CA ASP A 112 -6.27 8.96 4.45
C ASP A 112 -5.85 7.78 3.55
N ILE A 113 -4.98 8.05 2.58
CA ILE A 113 -4.28 7.02 1.79
C ILE A 113 -2.87 6.83 2.36
N TYR A 114 -2.56 5.60 2.79
CA TYR A 114 -1.27 5.24 3.37
C TYR A 114 -0.38 4.65 2.28
N GLU A 115 0.54 5.47 1.76
CA GLU A 115 1.49 5.06 0.73
C GLU A 115 2.52 4.05 1.27
N GLY A 116 2.90 3.09 0.43
CA GLY A 116 3.94 2.11 0.68
C GLY A 116 4.81 1.89 -0.55
N TYR A 117 6.10 1.67 -0.32
CA TYR A 117 7.11 1.41 -1.32
C TYR A 117 7.72 0.02 -1.10
N GLY A 118 7.96 -0.67 -2.20
CA GLY A 118 8.45 -2.04 -2.22
C GLY A 118 8.75 -2.51 -3.64
N GLN A 119 9.36 -3.68 -3.76
CA GLN A 119 9.73 -4.29 -5.05
C GLN A 119 9.47 -5.79 -5.02
N THR A 120 9.39 -6.42 -6.20
CA THR A 120 9.14 -7.87 -6.38
C THR A 120 10.10 -8.72 -5.55
N GLU A 121 11.34 -8.26 -5.39
CA GLU A 121 12.45 -8.90 -4.73
C GLU A 121 12.43 -8.74 -3.20
N THR A 122 11.60 -7.83 -2.69
CA THR A 122 11.64 -7.42 -1.28
C THR A 122 10.36 -7.72 -0.52
N VAL A 123 9.20 -7.22 -0.96
CA VAL A 123 7.97 -6.91 -0.18
C VAL A 123 7.87 -5.41 0.13
N LEU A 124 7.20 -5.01 1.23
CA LEU A 124 7.14 -3.62 1.67
C LEU A 124 8.46 -3.20 2.32
N VAL A 125 9.14 -2.23 1.72
CA VAL A 125 10.40 -1.66 2.21
C VAL A 125 10.17 -0.46 3.11
N CYS A 126 9.34 0.48 2.65
CA CYS A 126 8.96 1.69 3.38
C CYS A 126 7.44 1.87 3.33
N GLY A 127 6.87 2.50 4.35
CA GLY A 127 5.45 2.84 4.32
C GLY A 127 5.06 3.91 5.33
N ASN A 128 3.92 4.52 5.08
CA ASN A 128 3.19 5.31 6.06
C ASN A 128 2.34 4.35 6.90
N PHE A 129 2.62 4.22 8.19
CA PHE A 129 1.91 3.31 9.09
C PHE A 129 0.78 4.03 9.84
N LYS A 130 -0.23 3.28 10.28
CA LYS A 130 -1.33 3.82 11.09
C LYS A 130 -0.77 4.53 12.34
N GLY A 131 -1.23 5.75 12.59
CA GLY A 131 -0.75 6.61 13.69
C GLY A 131 0.41 7.53 13.33
N MET A 132 1.03 7.37 12.15
CA MET A 132 2.03 8.32 11.66
C MET A 132 1.37 9.54 11.01
N LYS A 133 2.01 10.70 11.16
CA LYS A 133 1.68 11.88 10.34
C LYS A 133 2.14 11.63 8.90
N ILE A 134 1.19 11.53 7.99
CA ILE A 134 1.47 11.41 6.55
C ILE A 134 2.06 12.73 6.06
N LYS A 135 3.22 12.64 5.40
CA LYS A 135 3.88 13.78 4.74
C LYS A 135 3.73 13.61 3.23
N ALA A 136 3.03 14.53 2.59
CA ALA A 136 2.89 14.56 1.14
C ALA A 136 4.26 14.49 0.44
N GLY A 137 4.36 13.63 -0.58
CA GLY A 137 5.62 13.38 -1.31
C GLY A 137 6.62 12.48 -0.57
N SER A 138 6.23 11.83 0.54
CA SER A 138 7.06 10.88 1.27
C SER A 138 6.39 9.51 1.36
N MET A 139 7.11 8.48 0.89
CA MET A 139 6.73 7.07 1.04
C MET A 139 6.76 6.55 2.49
N GLY A 140 7.06 7.41 3.46
CA GLY A 140 7.02 7.09 4.89
C GLY A 140 8.37 6.63 5.45
N LYS A 141 8.34 5.59 6.30
CA LYS A 141 9.50 5.12 7.07
C LYS A 141 9.80 3.65 6.77
N PRO A 142 11.04 3.18 7.02
CA PRO A 142 11.39 1.77 6.86
C PRO A 142 10.44 0.84 7.59
N CYS A 143 10.09 -0.27 6.95
CA CYS A 143 9.29 -1.33 7.55
C CYS A 143 10.07 -2.00 8.69
N PRO A 144 9.41 -2.36 9.82
CA PRO A 144 10.06 -3.11 10.88
C PRO A 144 10.75 -4.37 10.35
N GLY A 145 12.04 -4.52 10.67
CA GLY A 145 12.87 -5.65 10.22
C GLY A 145 13.84 -5.30 9.08
N TYR A 146 13.68 -4.16 8.40
CA TYR A 146 14.63 -3.68 7.40
C TYR A 146 15.47 -2.51 7.91
N ASP A 147 16.79 -2.66 7.84
CA ASP A 147 17.73 -1.53 7.96
C ASP A 147 17.92 -0.89 6.59
N VAL A 148 17.07 0.09 6.30
CA VAL A 148 17.08 0.87 5.06
C VAL A 148 17.98 2.09 5.24
N LYS A 149 18.93 2.28 4.31
CA LYS A 149 19.85 3.42 4.26
C LYS A 149 19.78 4.10 2.89
N ILE A 150 20.22 5.35 2.85
CA ILE A 150 20.56 6.03 1.60
C ILE A 150 22.08 5.93 1.46
N ILE A 151 22.56 5.46 0.32
CA ILE A 151 23.99 5.27 0.05
C ILE A 151 24.45 6.03 -1.19
N ASP A 152 25.74 6.34 -1.24
CA ASP A 152 26.41 6.82 -2.46
C ASP A 152 26.88 5.66 -3.36
N GLU A 153 27.50 5.98 -4.49
CA GLU A 153 28.04 5.01 -5.45
C GLU A 153 29.16 4.11 -4.88
N ASN A 154 29.77 4.52 -3.77
CA ASN A 154 30.81 3.79 -3.05
C ASN A 154 30.24 2.99 -1.87
N SER A 155 28.91 2.90 -1.75
CA SER A 155 28.19 2.23 -0.66
C SER A 155 28.37 2.86 0.73
N ASN A 156 28.80 4.13 0.81
CA ASN A 156 28.85 4.86 2.07
C ASN A 156 27.45 5.38 2.43
N ILE A 157 27.11 5.33 3.71
CA ILE A 157 25.82 5.84 4.21
C ILE A 157 25.83 7.37 4.17
N LEU A 158 24.83 7.96 3.52
CA LEU A 158 24.68 9.40 3.40
C LEU A 158 23.88 10.00 4.58
N PRO A 159 24.18 11.26 4.98
CA PRO A 159 23.41 11.97 5.99
C PRO A 159 22.04 12.42 5.45
N PRO A 160 21.08 12.76 6.33
CA PRO A 160 19.76 13.25 5.92
C PRO A 160 19.86 14.47 4.99
N GLY A 161 19.02 14.49 3.94
CA GLY A 161 18.96 15.60 2.98
C GLY A 161 19.91 15.49 1.80
N LYS A 162 20.71 14.41 1.71
CA LYS A 162 21.50 14.06 0.52
C LYS A 162 20.77 13.01 -0.30
N GLU A 163 20.81 13.18 -1.62
CA GLU A 163 20.27 12.23 -2.58
C GLU A 163 21.26 11.07 -2.79
N GLY A 164 20.72 9.87 -2.98
CA GLY A 164 21.47 8.63 -3.20
C GLY A 164 20.52 7.45 -3.34
N ASP A 165 21.06 6.24 -3.35
CA ASP A 165 20.31 5.02 -3.60
C ASP A 165 19.70 4.43 -2.33
N ILE A 166 18.48 3.91 -2.43
CA ILE A 166 17.83 3.18 -1.33
C ILE A 166 18.44 1.79 -1.24
N ALA A 167 19.10 1.49 -0.12
CA ALA A 167 19.74 0.20 0.13
C ALA A 167 19.16 -0.49 1.37
N ILE A 168 19.01 -1.81 1.29
CA ILE A 168 18.68 -2.67 2.44
C ILE A 168 19.95 -3.40 2.86
N ARG A 169 20.31 -3.32 4.14
CA ARG A 169 21.44 -4.09 4.66
C ARG A 169 21.15 -5.59 4.62
N VAL A 170 22.03 -6.36 3.99
CA VAL A 170 21.93 -7.83 3.86
C VAL A 170 23.03 -8.62 4.59
N LYS A 171 24.00 -7.92 5.20
CA LYS A 171 25.12 -8.51 5.97
C LYS A 171 25.23 -7.84 7.35
N PRO A 172 25.60 -8.58 8.41
CA PRO A 172 25.98 -10.00 8.40
C PRO A 172 24.78 -10.95 8.26
N THR A 173 23.56 -10.46 8.54
CA THR A 173 22.33 -11.23 8.50
C THR A 173 21.42 -10.71 7.39
N LYS A 174 20.97 -11.61 6.52
CA LYS A 174 19.98 -11.27 5.49
C LYS A 174 18.60 -11.11 6.13
N PRO A 175 17.88 -10.00 5.87
CA PRO A 175 16.53 -9.83 6.37
C PRO A 175 15.56 -10.90 5.89
N PHE A 176 14.56 -11.21 6.72
CA PHE A 176 13.47 -12.11 6.37
C PHE A 176 12.68 -11.58 5.15
N CYS A 177 12.11 -12.50 4.36
CA CYS A 177 11.36 -12.24 3.12
C CYS A 177 12.13 -11.66 1.92
N LEU A 178 13.44 -11.40 2.01
CA LEU A 178 14.21 -10.94 0.86
C LEU A 178 14.47 -12.08 -0.13
N PHE A 179 14.18 -11.85 -1.41
CA PHE A 179 14.44 -12.75 -2.53
C PHE A 179 15.86 -13.31 -2.53
N THR A 180 16.03 -14.57 -2.94
CA THR A 180 17.32 -15.28 -2.89
C THR A 180 18.32 -14.78 -3.92
N CYS A 181 18.06 -15.03 -5.19
CA CYS A 181 18.88 -14.58 -6.31
C CYS A 181 18.15 -14.85 -7.63
N TYR A 182 18.45 -14.04 -8.65
CA TYR A 182 18.11 -14.39 -10.02
C TYR A 182 19.02 -15.51 -10.50
N THR A 183 18.45 -16.45 -11.25
CA THR A 183 19.16 -17.57 -11.88
C THR A 183 19.49 -17.25 -13.31
#